data_AF-A0A844QGP6-F1
#
_entry.id   AF-A0A844QGP6-F1
#
_cell.length_a   1.000
_cell.length_b   1.000
_cell.length_c   1.000
_cell.angle_alpha   90.00
_cell.angle_beta   90.00
_cell.angle_gamma   90.00
#
_symmetry.space_group_name_H-M   'P 1'
#
loop_
_entity.id
_entity.type
_entity.pdbx_description
1 polymer ?
#
loop_
_entity_poly.entity_id
_entity_poly.type
_entity_poly.pdbx_seq_one_letter_code
_entity_poly.pdbx_strand_id
1 'polypeptide(L)'
;MPSAQDIQTYMTGAWRLMMGKPEAVRLFDLSADGFWNSFYAIVVAVPALTVGWASFAGDFAVGASGRFGIVFLLGVIDLATWALPLVVLALVAKPLGVGDRFVAYVVASNWGSALLIWLMLPATLVRLLAPGAEDLAALLSLLAFLVTMALSWRLTNAVIDRGAGLATGVFTLMLALSIGVLLTLQALFGLDALPPA
;
A
#
# COMPACT_ATOMS: atom_id res chain seq x y z
N MET A 1 -11.11 3.91 -16.61
CA MET A 1 -10.55 4.80 -15.58
C MET A 1 -11.69 5.59 -14.97
N PRO A 2 -11.80 5.65 -13.62
CA PRO A 2 -12.78 6.48 -12.93
C PRO A 2 -12.62 7.97 -13.22
N SER A 3 -13.69 8.75 -13.09
CA SER A 3 -13.58 10.21 -13.16
C SER A 3 -12.85 10.77 -11.92
N ALA A 4 -12.37 12.02 -12.00
CA ALA A 4 -11.74 12.67 -10.84
C ALA A 4 -12.71 12.79 -9.64
N GLN A 5 -14.00 12.98 -9.90
CA GLN A 5 -15.04 13.02 -8.87
C GLN A 5 -15.23 11.66 -8.20
N ASP A 6 -15.17 10.57 -8.97
CA ASP A 6 -15.22 9.21 -8.43
C ASP A 6 -14.00 8.92 -7.57
N ILE A 7 -12.79 9.26 -8.04
CA ILE A 7 -11.55 9.11 -7.28
C ILE A 7 -11.67 9.84 -5.94
N GLN A 8 -12.11 11.11 -5.94
CA GLN A 8 -12.31 11.87 -4.71
C GLN A 8 -13.32 11.18 -3.77
N THR A 9 -14.39 10.64 -4.32
CA THR A 9 -15.44 9.93 -3.56
C THR A 9 -14.90 8.65 -2.93
N TYR A 10 -14.14 7.86 -3.69
CA TYR A 10 -13.53 6.62 -3.21
C TYR A 10 -12.45 6.88 -2.15
N MET A 11 -11.60 7.88 -2.35
CA MET A 11 -10.60 8.30 -1.36
C MET A 11 -11.28 8.78 -0.07
N THR A 12 -12.38 9.54 -0.19
CA THR A 12 -13.20 9.94 0.96
C THR A 12 -13.80 8.74 1.67
N GLY A 13 -14.29 7.75 0.92
CA GLY A 13 -14.79 6.49 1.45
C GLY A 13 -13.72 5.74 2.24
N ALA A 14 -12.53 5.59 1.67
CA ALA A 14 -11.41 4.89 2.31
C ALA A 14 -10.98 5.60 3.60
N TRP A 15 -10.87 6.93 3.59
CA TRP A 15 -10.57 7.71 4.78
C TRP A 15 -11.65 7.54 5.86
N ARG A 16 -12.93 7.57 5.49
CA ARG A 16 -14.03 7.37 6.45
C ARG A 16 -13.98 5.96 7.08
N LEU A 17 -13.65 4.93 6.31
CA LEU A 17 -13.43 3.58 6.84
C LEU A 17 -12.26 3.53 7.82
N MET A 18 -11.13 4.17 7.50
CA MET A 18 -10.00 4.33 8.43
C MET A 18 -10.42 5.05 9.72
N MET A 19 -11.41 5.94 9.65
CA MET A 19 -12.01 6.60 10.82
C MET A 19 -13.06 5.75 11.55
N GLY A 20 -13.22 4.47 11.18
CA GLY A 20 -14.14 3.54 11.83
C GLY A 20 -15.60 3.83 11.51
N LYS A 21 -15.90 4.25 10.28
CA LYS A 21 -17.26 4.46 9.76
C LYS A 21 -17.62 3.38 8.72
N PRO A 22 -18.09 2.19 9.14
CA PRO A 22 -18.39 1.07 8.23
C PRO A 22 -19.40 1.43 7.15
N GLU A 23 -20.30 2.37 7.43
CA GLU A 23 -21.32 2.79 6.49
C GLU A 23 -20.75 3.47 5.23
N ALA A 24 -19.47 3.87 5.26
CA ALA A 24 -18.76 4.45 4.13
C ALA A 24 -18.46 3.46 2.99
N VAL A 25 -18.63 2.14 3.21
CA VAL A 25 -18.56 1.13 2.13
C VAL A 25 -19.50 1.49 0.97
N ARG A 26 -20.63 2.17 1.23
CA ARG A 26 -21.58 2.61 0.20
C ARG A 26 -21.02 3.64 -0.79
N LEU A 27 -19.87 4.25 -0.49
CA LEU A 27 -19.26 5.27 -1.35
C LEU A 27 -18.45 4.63 -2.50
N PHE A 28 -18.24 3.32 -2.46
CA PHE A 28 -17.53 2.60 -3.51
C PHE A 28 -18.50 2.00 -4.53
N ASP A 29 -18.05 1.94 -5.78
CA ASP A 29 -18.65 1.07 -6.77
C ASP A 29 -18.16 -0.37 -6.53
N LEU A 30 -19.08 -1.25 -6.14
CA LEU A 30 -18.80 -2.67 -5.86
C LEU A 30 -19.22 -3.60 -7.01
N SER A 31 -19.53 -3.04 -8.17
CA SER A 31 -19.72 -3.81 -9.40
C SER A 31 -18.41 -4.47 -9.87
N ALA A 32 -18.50 -5.34 -10.88
CA ALA A 32 -17.31 -5.89 -11.52
C ALA A 32 -16.41 -4.80 -12.13
N ASP A 33 -17.01 -3.76 -12.72
CA ASP A 33 -16.26 -2.62 -13.25
C ASP A 33 -15.62 -1.82 -12.13
N GLY A 34 -16.36 -1.57 -11.05
CA GLY A 34 -15.85 -0.92 -9.82
C GLY A 34 -14.65 -1.64 -9.21
N PHE A 35 -14.69 -2.98 -9.18
CA PHE A 35 -13.57 -3.82 -8.76
C PHE A 35 -12.31 -3.55 -9.59
N TRP A 36 -12.38 -3.67 -10.93
CA TRP A 36 -11.22 -3.43 -11.80
C TRP A 36 -10.78 -1.97 -11.79
N ASN A 37 -11.73 -1.04 -11.72
CA ASN A 37 -11.47 0.39 -11.62
C ASN A 37 -10.72 0.77 -10.34
N SER A 38 -10.86 0.02 -9.25
CA SER A 38 -10.12 0.29 -8.01
C SER A 38 -8.61 0.16 -8.18
N PHE A 39 -8.13 -0.64 -9.13
CA PHE A 39 -6.70 -0.79 -9.39
C PHE A 39 -6.09 0.49 -9.99
N TYR A 40 -6.88 1.43 -10.50
CA TYR A 40 -6.38 2.76 -10.87
C TYR A 40 -5.88 3.58 -9.68
N ALA A 41 -6.11 3.13 -8.44
CA ALA A 41 -5.48 3.72 -7.26
C ALA A 41 -3.93 3.75 -7.37
N ILE A 42 -3.32 2.81 -8.11
CA ILE A 42 -1.88 2.83 -8.37
C ILE A 42 -1.45 4.10 -9.10
N VAL A 43 -2.26 4.63 -10.02
CA VAL A 43 -1.95 5.88 -10.76
C VAL A 43 -1.89 7.06 -9.80
N VAL A 44 -2.73 7.06 -8.76
CA VAL A 44 -2.71 8.07 -7.70
C VAL A 44 -1.49 7.90 -6.80
N ALA A 45 -1.04 6.67 -6.55
CA ALA A 45 0.08 6.35 -5.67
C ALA A 45 1.47 6.53 -6.30
N VAL A 46 1.61 6.25 -7.61
CA VAL A 46 2.88 6.23 -8.35
C VAL A 46 3.74 7.49 -8.16
N PRO A 47 3.18 8.73 -8.15
CA PRO A 47 4.00 9.92 -7.89
C PRO A 47 4.75 9.86 -6.56
N ALA A 48 4.08 9.46 -5.47
CA ALA A 48 4.70 9.34 -4.16
C ALA A 48 5.65 8.13 -4.08
N LEU A 49 5.27 6.99 -4.69
CA LEU A 49 6.14 5.81 -4.78
C LEU A 49 7.45 6.11 -5.51
N THR A 50 7.39 6.86 -6.61
CA THR A 50 8.58 7.22 -7.41
C THR A 50 9.60 8.01 -6.59
N VAL A 51 9.14 8.89 -5.70
CA VAL A 51 10.02 9.61 -4.77
C VAL A 51 10.69 8.64 -3.80
N GLY A 52 9.94 7.66 -3.27
CA GLY A 52 10.47 6.57 -2.45
C GLY A 52 11.52 5.74 -3.17
N TRP A 53 11.22 5.28 -4.38
CA TRP A 53 12.12 4.47 -5.21
C TRP A 53 13.40 5.22 -5.56
N ALA A 54 13.29 6.49 -5.94
CA ALA A 54 14.44 7.33 -6.25
C ALA A 54 15.32 7.55 -5.01
N SER A 55 14.69 7.73 -3.84
CA SER A 55 15.41 7.85 -2.56
C SER A 55 16.17 6.57 -2.22
N PHE A 56 15.55 5.40 -2.36
CA PHE A 56 16.19 4.11 -2.11
C PHE A 56 17.32 3.81 -3.12
N ALA A 57 17.09 4.07 -4.40
CA ALA A 57 18.12 3.89 -5.44
C ALA A 57 19.35 4.81 -5.23
N GLY A 58 19.18 5.92 -4.51
CA GLY A 58 20.26 6.81 -4.11
C GLY A 58 21.24 6.19 -3.11
N ASP A 59 20.86 5.13 -2.42
CA ASP A 59 21.65 4.49 -1.36
C ASP A 59 22.73 3.54 -1.88
N PHE A 60 22.83 3.37 -3.20
CA PHE A 60 23.77 2.44 -3.82
C PHE A 60 24.78 3.16 -4.72
N ALA A 61 26.03 2.69 -4.68
CA ALA A 61 27.14 3.19 -5.48
C ALA A 61 27.05 2.75 -6.96
N VAL A 62 25.95 3.08 -7.63
CA VAL A 62 25.67 2.70 -9.02
C VAL A 62 25.53 3.93 -9.94
N GLY A 63 25.91 3.78 -11.21
CA GLY A 63 25.73 4.81 -12.23
C GLY A 63 24.25 5.09 -12.53
N ALA A 64 23.98 6.14 -13.31
CA ALA A 64 22.61 6.58 -13.62
C ALA A 64 21.72 5.48 -14.23
N SER A 65 22.26 4.66 -15.14
CA SER A 65 21.56 3.51 -15.71
C SER A 65 21.22 2.45 -14.66
N GLY A 66 22.13 2.19 -13.72
CA GLY A 66 21.91 1.29 -12.59
C GLY A 66 20.80 1.80 -11.67
N ARG A 67 20.81 3.10 -11.35
CA ARG A 67 19.74 3.72 -10.54
C ARG A 67 18.37 3.60 -11.20
N PHE A 68 18.29 3.85 -12.52
CA PHE A 68 17.06 3.65 -13.26
C PHE A 68 16.58 2.19 -13.22
N GLY A 69 17.51 1.24 -13.36
CA GLY A 69 17.23 -0.19 -13.22
C GLY A 69 16.66 -0.54 -11.84
N ILE A 70 17.22 0.00 -10.76
CA ILE A 70 16.71 -0.18 -9.39
C ILE A 70 15.30 0.41 -9.25
N VAL A 71 15.06 1.63 -9.72
CA VAL A 71 13.73 2.26 -9.66
C VAL A 71 12.68 1.43 -10.41
N PHE A 72 13.02 0.97 -11.62
CA PHE A 72 12.13 0.09 -12.39
C PHE A 72 11.82 -1.21 -11.65
N LEU A 73 12.86 -1.84 -11.09
CA LEU A 73 12.73 -3.09 -10.34
C LEU A 73 11.87 -2.91 -9.08
N LEU A 74 12.06 -1.83 -8.32
CA LEU A 74 11.23 -1.52 -7.16
C LEU A 74 9.76 -1.34 -7.55
N GLY A 75 9.49 -0.70 -8.70
CA GLY A 75 8.13 -0.61 -9.23
C GLY A 75 7.49 -1.98 -9.50
N VAL A 76 8.26 -2.94 -10.04
CA VAL A 76 7.81 -4.32 -10.23
C VAL A 76 7.57 -5.02 -8.89
N ILE A 77 8.48 -4.88 -7.94
CA ILE A 77 8.38 -5.46 -6.60
C ILE A 77 7.16 -4.93 -5.85
N ASP A 78 6.93 -3.62 -5.88
CA ASP A 78 5.78 -2.99 -5.21
C ASP A 78 4.45 -3.42 -5.85
N LEU A 79 4.40 -3.50 -7.19
CA LEU A 79 3.21 -3.99 -7.89
C LEU A 79 2.88 -5.44 -7.49
N ALA A 80 3.89 -6.31 -7.41
CA ALA A 80 3.71 -7.69 -6.97
C ALA A 80 3.32 -7.78 -5.49
N THR A 81 3.98 -7.00 -4.63
CA THR A 81 3.71 -6.92 -3.18
C THR A 81 2.29 -6.43 -2.90
N TRP A 82 1.76 -5.54 -3.73
CA TRP A 82 0.39 -5.05 -3.62
C TRP A 82 -0.66 -6.03 -4.19
N ALA A 83 -0.40 -6.66 -5.34
CA ALA A 83 -1.38 -7.49 -6.03
C ALA A 83 -1.45 -8.96 -5.54
N LEU A 84 -0.31 -9.60 -5.28
CA LEU A 84 -0.26 -11.04 -4.95
C LEU A 84 -0.98 -11.38 -3.64
N PRO A 85 -0.88 -10.60 -2.56
CA PRO A 85 -1.66 -10.87 -1.34
C PRO A 85 -3.17 -10.90 -1.59
N LEU A 86 -3.68 -10.06 -2.50
CA LEU A 86 -5.11 -10.05 -2.86
C LEU A 86 -5.52 -11.33 -3.61
N VAL A 87 -4.63 -11.88 -4.45
CA VAL A 87 -4.85 -13.17 -5.12
C VAL A 87 -4.96 -14.28 -4.08
N VAL A 88 -4.03 -14.33 -3.12
CA VAL A 88 -4.08 -15.32 -2.03
C VAL A 88 -5.36 -15.16 -1.22
N LEU A 89 -5.73 -13.92 -0.85
CA LEU A 89 -6.97 -13.64 -0.15
C LEU A 89 -8.19 -14.11 -0.95
N ALA A 90 -8.22 -13.94 -2.28
CA ALA A 90 -9.31 -14.42 -3.13
C ALA A 90 -9.51 -15.96 -3.00
N LEU A 91 -8.40 -16.71 -2.92
CA LEU A 91 -8.41 -18.16 -2.77
C LEU A 91 -8.92 -18.60 -1.39
N VAL A 92 -8.61 -17.84 -0.33
CA VAL A 92 -8.96 -18.19 1.05
C VAL A 92 -10.16 -17.43 1.63
N ALA A 93 -10.74 -16.47 0.91
CA ALA A 93 -11.80 -15.60 1.44
C ALA A 93 -13.07 -16.37 1.86
N LYS A 94 -13.47 -17.37 1.06
CA LYS A 94 -14.62 -18.23 1.39
C LYS A 94 -14.41 -19.04 2.68
N PRO A 95 -13.33 -19.85 2.84
CA PRO A 95 -13.11 -20.60 4.07
C PRO A 95 -12.87 -19.71 5.29
N LEU A 96 -12.37 -18.48 5.11
CA LEU A 96 -12.25 -17.49 6.19
C LEU A 96 -13.57 -16.79 6.56
N GLY A 97 -14.67 -17.05 5.85
CA GLY A 97 -15.97 -16.42 6.12
C GLY A 97 -16.07 -14.95 5.70
N VAL A 98 -15.20 -14.49 4.80
CA VAL A 98 -15.16 -13.10 4.28
C VAL A 98 -15.40 -13.01 2.77
N GLY A 99 -15.87 -14.10 2.14
CA GLY A 99 -16.08 -14.17 0.69
C GLY A 99 -17.08 -13.12 0.15
N ASP A 100 -18.13 -12.82 0.92
CA ASP A 100 -19.13 -11.78 0.61
C ASP A 100 -18.58 -10.35 0.77
N ARG A 101 -17.47 -10.18 1.48
CA ARG A 101 -16.77 -8.89 1.70
C ARG A 101 -15.54 -8.71 0.83
N PHE A 102 -15.13 -9.73 0.07
CA PHE A 102 -13.88 -9.71 -0.71
C PHE A 102 -13.81 -8.51 -1.67
N VAL A 103 -14.86 -8.29 -2.48
CA VAL A 103 -14.88 -7.17 -3.44
C VAL A 103 -14.79 -5.82 -2.71
N ALA A 104 -15.58 -5.62 -1.65
CA ALA A 104 -15.53 -4.41 -0.85
C ALA A 104 -14.15 -4.19 -0.22
N TYR A 105 -13.52 -5.26 0.27
CA TYR A 105 -12.17 -5.21 0.82
C TYR A 105 -11.13 -4.80 -0.23
N VAL A 106 -11.14 -5.43 -1.41
CA VAL A 106 -10.19 -5.09 -2.48
C VAL A 106 -10.35 -3.63 -2.90
N VAL A 107 -11.59 -3.20 -3.18
CA VAL A 107 -11.86 -1.83 -3.62
C VAL A 107 -11.44 -0.81 -2.56
N ALA A 108 -11.85 -1.02 -1.30
CA ALA A 108 -11.51 -0.10 -0.22
C ALA A 108 -10.01 -0.08 0.09
N SER A 109 -9.35 -1.25 0.10
CA SER A 109 -7.91 -1.34 0.40
C SER A 109 -7.04 -0.76 -0.72
N ASN A 110 -7.46 -0.85 -1.99
CA ASN A 110 -6.78 -0.20 -3.10
C ASN A 110 -6.81 1.33 -2.99
N TRP A 111 -7.99 1.93 -2.80
CA TRP A 111 -8.09 3.38 -2.61
C TRP A 111 -7.47 3.83 -1.28
N GLY A 112 -7.57 2.99 -0.24
CA GLY A 112 -6.92 3.21 1.04
C GLY A 112 -5.40 3.20 0.94
N SER A 113 -4.81 2.26 0.21
CA SER A 113 -3.35 2.18 0.06
C SER A 113 -2.79 3.42 -0.62
N ALA A 114 -3.49 3.99 -1.60
CA ALA A 114 -3.09 5.26 -2.20
C ALA A 114 -2.95 6.38 -1.15
N LEU A 115 -3.94 6.56 -0.27
CA LEU A 115 -3.85 7.54 0.84
C LEU A 115 -2.65 7.26 1.76
N LEU A 116 -2.45 5.99 2.13
CA LEU A 116 -1.38 5.60 3.06
C LEU A 116 0.01 5.80 2.45
N ILE A 117 0.17 5.59 1.15
CA ILE A 117 1.41 5.85 0.43
C ILE A 117 1.75 7.34 0.46
N TRP A 118 0.76 8.22 0.23
CA TRP A 118 0.96 9.66 0.34
C TRP A 118 1.31 10.12 1.77
N LEU A 119 0.84 9.41 2.79
CA LEU A 119 1.19 9.68 4.19
C LEU A 119 2.67 9.42 4.50
N MET A 120 3.34 8.53 3.77
CA MET A 120 4.77 8.26 3.93
C MET A 120 5.66 9.33 3.26
N LEU A 121 5.14 10.05 2.27
CA LEU A 121 5.90 10.99 1.44
C LEU A 121 6.68 12.06 2.25
N PRO A 122 6.13 12.70 3.30
CA PRO A 122 6.87 13.72 4.05
C PRO A 122 8.19 13.21 4.61
N ALA A 123 8.23 11.97 5.12
CA ALA A 123 9.45 11.39 5.67
C ALA A 123 10.52 11.18 4.58
N THR A 124 10.10 10.69 3.41
CA THR A 124 10.97 10.53 2.23
C THR A 124 11.49 11.87 1.73
N LEU A 125 10.67 12.92 1.73
CA LEU A 125 11.09 14.26 1.31
C LEU A 125 12.12 14.86 2.28
N VAL A 126 11.95 14.69 3.59
CA VAL A 126 12.96 15.13 4.57
C VAL A 126 14.30 14.42 4.30
N ARG A 127 14.26 13.11 4.09
CA ARG A 127 15.45 12.32 3.74
C ARG A 127 16.18 12.84 2.50
N LEU A 128 15.44 13.21 1.46
CA LEU A 128 16.00 13.66 0.18
C LEU A 128 16.49 15.10 0.18
N LEU A 129 15.78 15.99 0.90
CA LEU A 129 15.93 17.44 0.75
C LEU A 129 16.61 18.11 1.94
N ALA A 130 16.79 17.41 3.07
CA ALA A 130 17.43 17.94 4.27
C ALA A 130 18.62 17.07 4.72
N PRO A 131 19.80 17.22 4.09
CA PRO A 131 21.03 16.55 4.54
C PRO A 131 21.33 16.87 6.01
N GLY A 132 21.69 15.86 6.82
CA GLY A 132 21.92 16.03 8.26
C GLY A 132 20.66 15.89 9.14
N ALA A 133 19.51 15.55 8.55
CA ALA A 133 18.25 15.31 9.26
C ALA A 133 17.83 13.81 9.23
N GLU A 134 18.79 12.89 9.18
CA GLU A 134 18.57 11.45 9.01
C GLU A 134 17.72 10.87 10.16
N ASP A 135 18.03 11.25 11.40
CA ASP A 135 17.28 10.82 12.59
C ASP A 135 15.82 11.31 12.56
N LEU A 136 15.60 12.53 12.09
CA LEU A 136 14.25 13.08 11.91
C LEU A 136 13.50 12.33 10.83
N ALA A 137 14.14 12.06 9.68
CA ALA A 137 13.54 11.28 8.60
C ALA A 137 13.17 9.86 9.05
N ALA A 138 14.05 9.21 9.84
CA ALA A 138 13.80 7.90 10.41
C ALA A 138 12.62 7.92 11.40
N LEU A 139 12.59 8.90 12.30
CA LEU A 139 11.48 9.07 13.25
C LEU A 139 10.14 9.32 12.52
N LEU A 140 10.12 10.20 11.52
CA LEU A 140 8.93 10.48 10.72
C LEU A 140 8.48 9.23 9.96
N SER A 141 9.42 8.45 9.42
CA SER A 141 9.11 7.19 8.74
C SER A 141 8.48 6.18 9.69
N LEU A 142 9.03 6.02 10.90
CA LEU A 142 8.48 5.14 11.92
C LEU A 142 7.08 5.57 12.37
N LEU A 143 6.88 6.86 12.65
CA LEU A 143 5.58 7.38 13.03
C LEU A 143 4.55 7.21 11.92
N ALA A 144 4.91 7.55 10.68
CA ALA A 144 4.05 7.36 9.51
C ALA A 144 3.71 5.87 9.33
N PHE A 145 4.70 4.97 9.46
CA PHE A 145 4.47 3.53 9.42
C PHE A 145 3.46 3.07 10.48
N LEU A 146 3.66 3.43 11.75
CA LEU A 146 2.73 3.06 12.84
C LEU A 146 1.31 3.59 12.60
N VAL A 147 1.19 4.83 12.11
CA VAL A 147 -0.11 5.41 11.73
C VAL A 147 -0.72 4.61 10.56
N THR A 148 0.05 4.28 9.52
CA THR A 148 -0.47 3.51 8.38
C THR A 148 -0.94 2.12 8.81
N MET A 149 -0.25 1.46 9.74
CA MET A 149 -0.68 0.18 10.31
C MET A 149 -2.00 0.32 11.04
N ALA A 150 -2.13 1.33 11.91
CA ALA A 150 -3.37 1.58 12.64
C ALA A 150 -4.54 1.90 11.69
N LEU A 151 -4.33 2.75 10.69
CA LEU A 151 -5.37 3.13 9.72
C LEU A 151 -5.76 1.97 8.80
N SER A 152 -4.79 1.18 8.33
CA SER A 152 -5.03 -0.01 7.51
C SER A 152 -5.82 -1.08 8.27
N TRP A 153 -5.49 -1.31 9.55
CA TRP A 153 -6.28 -2.18 10.41
C TRP A 153 -7.70 -1.65 10.61
N ARG A 154 -7.88 -0.35 10.88
CA ARG A 154 -9.21 0.26 11.03
C ARG A 154 -10.05 0.15 9.76
N LEU A 155 -9.45 0.37 8.60
CA LEU A 155 -10.09 0.16 7.29
C LEU A 155 -10.51 -1.30 7.14
N THR A 156 -9.61 -2.24 7.40
CA THR A 156 -9.90 -3.68 7.34
C THR A 156 -11.07 -4.04 8.26
N ASN A 157 -11.04 -3.58 9.51
CA ASN A 157 -12.10 -3.85 10.48
C ASN A 157 -13.45 -3.26 10.06
N ALA A 158 -13.47 -2.02 9.56
CA ALA A 158 -14.69 -1.36 9.11
C ALA A 158 -15.28 -1.98 7.84
N VAL A 159 -14.46 -2.50 6.93
CA VAL A 159 -14.93 -3.13 5.69
C VAL A 159 -15.38 -4.58 5.90
N ILE A 160 -14.63 -5.33 6.71
CA ILE A 160 -14.98 -6.72 7.02
C ILE A 160 -16.25 -6.76 7.85
N ASP A 161 -16.38 -5.90 8.88
CA ASP A 161 -17.63 -5.72 9.62
C ASP A 161 -18.19 -7.05 10.21
N ARG A 162 -17.29 -7.88 10.75
CA ARG A 162 -17.57 -9.19 11.39
C ARG A 162 -16.88 -9.34 12.75
N GLY A 163 -16.44 -8.22 13.34
CA GLY A 163 -15.73 -8.17 14.62
C GLY A 163 -14.20 -8.10 14.48
N ALA A 164 -13.58 -7.51 15.50
CA ALA A 164 -12.16 -7.16 15.51
C ALA A 164 -11.21 -8.37 15.38
N GLY A 165 -11.61 -9.55 15.88
CA GLY A 165 -10.81 -10.77 15.78
C GLY A 165 -10.57 -11.21 14.34
N LEU A 166 -11.65 -11.34 13.55
CA LEU A 166 -11.55 -11.72 12.15
C LEU A 166 -10.83 -10.65 11.32
N ALA A 167 -11.12 -9.38 11.58
CA ALA A 167 -10.43 -8.26 10.94
C ALA A 167 -8.91 -8.29 11.20
N THR A 168 -8.49 -8.57 12.44
CA THR A 168 -7.09 -8.71 12.81
C THR A 168 -6.44 -9.90 12.10
N GLY A 169 -7.16 -11.01 11.95
CA GLY A 169 -6.71 -12.16 11.16
C GLY A 169 -6.46 -11.80 9.70
N VAL A 170 -7.43 -11.14 9.04
CA VAL A 170 -7.29 -10.69 7.64
C VAL A 170 -6.15 -9.67 7.49
N PHE A 171 -6.08 -8.67 8.37
CA PHE A 171 -5.02 -7.67 8.37
C PHE A 171 -3.64 -8.30 8.52
N THR A 172 -3.47 -9.19 9.50
CA THR A 172 -2.19 -9.87 9.77
C THR A 172 -1.81 -10.78 8.61
N LEU A 173 -2.77 -11.52 8.03
CA LEU A 173 -2.53 -12.35 6.84
C LEU A 173 -2.01 -11.50 5.67
N MET A 174 -2.71 -10.40 5.37
CA MET A 174 -2.34 -9.50 4.28
C MET A 174 -0.98 -8.85 4.50
N LEU A 175 -0.68 -8.41 5.73
CA LEU A 175 0.61 -7.85 6.11
C LEU A 175 1.73 -8.89 5.94
N ALA A 176 1.54 -10.10 6.48
CA ALA A 176 2.52 -11.18 6.40
C ALA A 176 2.80 -11.61 4.95
N LEU A 177 1.76 -11.71 4.12
CA LEU A 177 1.90 -12.00 2.70
C LEU A 177 2.65 -10.90 1.96
N SER A 178 2.33 -9.63 2.23
CA SER A 178 3.01 -8.49 1.62
C SER A 178 4.50 -8.47 1.98
N ILE A 179 4.83 -8.63 3.27
CA ILE A 179 6.23 -8.72 3.73
C ILE A 179 6.94 -9.93 3.10
N GLY A 180 6.29 -11.09 3.06
CA GLY A 180 6.85 -12.30 2.46
C GLY A 180 7.18 -12.11 0.98
N VAL A 181 6.27 -11.52 0.20
CA VAL A 181 6.48 -11.21 -1.22
C VAL A 181 7.63 -10.21 -1.37
N LEU A 182 7.61 -9.11 -0.62
CA LEU A 182 8.63 -8.07 -0.66
C LEU A 182 10.04 -8.64 -0.44
N LEU A 183 10.24 -9.33 0.69
CA LEU A 183 11.54 -9.91 1.06
C LEU A 183 12.00 -10.97 0.06
N THR A 184 11.08 -11.82 -0.40
CA THR A 184 11.41 -12.86 -1.38
C THR A 184 11.88 -12.24 -2.69
N LEU A 185 11.18 -11.23 -3.20
CA LEU A 185 11.56 -10.59 -4.46
C LEU A 185 12.83 -9.76 -4.32
N GLN A 186 13.03 -9.02 -3.22
CA GLN A 186 14.28 -8.29 -2.96
C GLN A 186 15.49 -9.23 -2.96
N ALA A 187 15.37 -10.37 -2.28
CA ALA A 187 16.41 -11.40 -2.25
C ALA A 187 16.64 -12.05 -3.64
N LEU A 188 15.57 -12.41 -4.35
CA LEU A 188 15.65 -13.01 -5.70
C LEU A 188 16.33 -12.09 -6.72
N PHE A 189 16.13 -10.78 -6.60
CA PHE A 189 16.75 -9.80 -7.48
C PHE A 189 18.07 -9.22 -6.94
N GLY A 190 18.54 -9.69 -5.78
CA GLY A 190 19.85 -9.35 -5.24
C GLY A 190 20.00 -7.89 -4.78
N LEU A 191 18.91 -7.21 -4.42
CA LEU A 191 18.97 -5.83 -3.93
C LEU A 191 19.75 -5.73 -2.60
N ASP A 192 19.65 -6.76 -1.75
CA ASP A 192 20.33 -6.83 -0.45
C ASP A 192 21.85 -6.99 -0.57
N ALA A 193 22.35 -7.33 -1.77
CA ALA A 193 23.76 -7.59 -2.04
C ALA A 193 24.47 -6.39 -2.73
N LEU A 194 23.76 -5.30 -3.01
CA LEU A 194 24.33 -4.12 -3.66
C LEU A 194 25.21 -3.31 -2.68
N PRO A 195 26.35 -2.77 -3.14
CA PRO A 195 27.23 -1.98 -2.29
C PRO A 195 26.59 -0.62 -1.95
N PRO A 196 26.68 -0.16 -0.69
CA PRO A 196 26.15 1.14 -0.29
C PRO A 196 26.92 2.28 -0.99
N ALA A 197 26.22 3.39 -1.24
CA ALA A 197 26.73 4.63 -1.83
C ALA A 197 27.75 5.35 -0.94
#